data_AF-A0A9E2RYG8-F1
#
_entry.id   AF-A0A9E2RYG8-F1
#
_cell.length_a   1.000
_cell.length_b   1.000
_cell.length_c   1.000
_cell.angle_alpha   90.00
_cell.angle_beta   90.00
_cell.angle_gamma   90.00
#
_symmetry.space_group_name_H-M   'P 1'
#
loop_
_entity.id
_entity.type
_entity.pdbx_description
1 polymer ?
#
loop_
_entity_poly.entity_id
_entity_poly.type
_entity_poly.pdbx_seq_one_letter_code
_entity_poly.pdbx_strand_id
1 'polypeptide(L)'
;MLSARGLPLREFFESRLPNCREMQNAWKMSGAPQIVPSEPVAWSLVGAAFDYRVRYLFTITPPERLVAASGAARQFEVAYANLAAQLTRFTADNHPCGNLMSINAEAELARYCYVLAIYESLFRAAIVNSPLYDLRYDASANEQLALAPPAAVADLVSLCGAAVIELSQQFDKPMIANPTFLGSNDVGGADADLIVDNCLIDIKTTKSRSLDRETAYQLVGYLLLDYKNEYHIERLGFYMSRIPAFISWPVDDAIAVMSNGLETVSSLRESLKSFLSSL
;
A
#
# COMPACT_ATOMS: atom_id res chain seq x y z
N MET A 1 -2.03 -14.53 -8.05
CA MET A 1 -2.66 -15.85 -7.81
C MET A 1 -4.12 -15.76 -7.33
N LEU A 2 -4.64 -14.59 -6.93
CA LEU A 2 -6.02 -14.42 -6.43
C LEU A 2 -6.99 -13.74 -7.41
N SER A 3 -6.48 -13.22 -8.53
CA SER A 3 -7.15 -12.28 -9.44
C SER A 3 -8.22 -12.86 -10.35
N ALA A 4 -8.28 -14.19 -10.46
CA ALA A 4 -9.28 -14.87 -11.27
C ALA A 4 -9.81 -16.11 -10.54
N ARG A 5 -11.10 -16.40 -10.75
CA ARG A 5 -11.69 -17.69 -10.33
C ARG A 5 -11.04 -18.84 -11.09
N GLY A 6 -10.97 -20.00 -10.45
CA GLY A 6 -10.29 -21.17 -11.01
C GLY A 6 -8.78 -21.19 -10.80
N LEU A 7 -8.18 -20.11 -10.29
CA LEU A 7 -6.79 -20.15 -9.85
C LEU A 7 -6.69 -20.96 -8.55
N PRO A 8 -5.72 -21.87 -8.39
CA PRO A 8 -5.66 -22.77 -7.25
C PRO A 8 -5.73 -22.05 -5.89
N LEU A 9 -4.94 -20.99 -5.70
CA LEU A 9 -4.97 -20.21 -4.46
C LEU A 9 -6.33 -19.54 -4.23
N ARG A 10 -6.97 -19.06 -5.30
CA ARG A 10 -8.31 -18.47 -5.20
C ARG A 10 -9.34 -19.49 -4.74
N GLU A 11 -9.28 -20.71 -5.26
CA GLU A 11 -10.19 -21.81 -4.87
C GLU A 11 -9.95 -22.27 -3.43
N PHE A 12 -8.68 -22.30 -2.97
CA PHE A 12 -8.34 -22.52 -1.57
C PHE A 12 -9.10 -21.54 -0.67
N PHE A 13 -9.01 -20.24 -0.94
CA PHE A 13 -9.72 -19.23 -0.16
C PHE A 13 -11.24 -19.33 -0.30
N GLU A 14 -11.78 -19.54 -1.50
CA GLU A 14 -13.23 -19.64 -1.68
C GLU A 14 -13.87 -20.85 -1.01
N SER A 15 -13.13 -21.97 -0.90
CA SER A 15 -13.60 -23.17 -0.23
C SER A 15 -13.53 -23.10 1.30
N ARG A 16 -12.50 -22.43 1.85
CA ARG A 16 -12.28 -22.31 3.30
C ARG A 16 -12.91 -21.07 3.93
N LEU A 17 -12.92 -19.97 3.19
CA LEU A 17 -13.36 -18.64 3.65
C LEU A 17 -14.47 -18.06 2.74
N PRO A 18 -15.63 -18.73 2.59
CA PRO A 18 -16.64 -18.32 1.62
C PRO A 18 -17.30 -16.96 1.92
N ASN A 19 -17.26 -16.45 3.16
CA ASN A 19 -18.06 -15.29 3.57
C ASN A 19 -17.27 -14.00 3.76
N CYS A 20 -17.07 -13.21 2.71
CA CYS A 20 -16.47 -11.88 2.84
C CYS A 20 -17.49 -10.76 3.19
N ARG A 21 -18.79 -11.08 3.30
CA ARG A 21 -19.88 -10.08 3.28
C ARG A 21 -19.75 -9.03 4.37
N GLU A 22 -19.31 -9.39 5.56
CA GLU A 22 -19.17 -8.44 6.66
C GLU A 22 -18.12 -7.37 6.35
N MET A 23 -16.90 -7.77 5.95
CA MET A 23 -15.85 -6.84 5.50
C MET A 23 -16.33 -5.99 4.32
N GLN A 24 -17.05 -6.59 3.37
CA GLN A 24 -17.60 -5.87 2.22
C GLN A 24 -18.65 -4.82 2.62
N ASN A 25 -19.50 -5.16 3.58
CA ASN A 25 -20.54 -4.26 4.07
C ASN A 25 -19.93 -3.12 4.89
N ALA A 26 -18.90 -3.37 5.71
CA ALA A 26 -18.21 -2.33 6.45
C ALA A 26 -17.62 -1.25 5.51
N TRP A 27 -16.99 -1.68 4.40
CA TRP A 27 -16.54 -0.78 3.35
C TRP A 27 -17.71 0.03 2.78
N LYS A 28 -18.80 -0.65 2.39
CA LYS A 28 -19.98 0.01 1.81
C LYS A 28 -20.61 1.03 2.78
N MET A 29 -20.61 0.74 4.07
CA MET A 29 -21.15 1.61 5.13
C MET A 29 -20.28 2.84 5.39
N SER A 30 -19.00 2.82 4.99
CA SER A 30 -18.10 3.98 5.09
C SER A 30 -18.50 5.13 4.16
N GLY A 31 -19.39 4.87 3.20
CA GLY A 31 -20.06 5.89 2.40
C GLY A 31 -19.50 6.03 0.99
N ALA A 32 -19.62 7.24 0.45
CA ALA A 32 -19.15 7.57 -0.90
C ALA A 32 -17.75 8.20 -0.84
N PRO A 33 -16.94 8.07 -1.92
CA PRO A 33 -15.68 8.81 -2.04
C PRO A 33 -15.88 10.30 -1.77
N GLN A 34 -15.13 10.83 -0.82
CA GLN A 34 -15.19 12.22 -0.36
C GLN A 34 -14.05 13.05 -0.99
N ILE A 35 -12.92 12.41 -1.30
CA ILE A 35 -11.74 13.07 -1.85
C ILE A 35 -11.58 12.65 -3.30
N VAL A 36 -12.04 13.51 -4.21
CA VAL A 36 -12.02 13.31 -5.66
C VAL A 36 -11.34 14.51 -6.29
N PRO A 37 -10.37 14.32 -7.19
CA PRO A 37 -9.71 15.43 -7.85
C PRO A 37 -10.69 16.21 -8.73
N SER A 38 -10.49 17.52 -8.85
CA SER A 38 -11.28 18.40 -9.71
C SER A 38 -11.05 18.14 -11.21
N GLU A 39 -9.93 17.52 -11.56
CA GLU A 39 -9.51 17.19 -12.92
C GLU A 39 -9.12 15.71 -13.03
N PRO A 40 -9.17 15.10 -14.23
CA PRO A 40 -8.70 13.74 -14.43
C PRO A 40 -7.24 13.56 -14.03
N VAL A 41 -6.96 12.52 -13.25
CA VAL A 41 -5.61 12.12 -12.84
C VAL A 41 -5.33 10.66 -13.22
N ALA A 42 -4.05 10.30 -13.28
CA ALA A 42 -3.64 8.90 -13.42
C ALA A 42 -3.89 8.14 -12.10
N TRP A 43 -5.11 7.61 -11.93
CA TRP A 43 -5.58 6.99 -10.69
C TRP A 43 -4.60 5.98 -10.06
N SER A 44 -4.01 5.10 -10.87
CA SER A 44 -3.06 4.10 -10.38
C SER A 44 -1.76 4.72 -9.87
N LEU A 45 -1.23 5.73 -10.57
CA LEU A 45 -0.03 6.46 -10.12
C LEU A 45 -0.31 7.27 -8.86
N VAL A 46 -1.47 7.92 -8.76
CA VAL A 46 -1.87 8.61 -7.52
C VAL A 46 -2.02 7.62 -6.37
N GLY A 47 -2.56 6.42 -6.63
CA GLY A 47 -2.65 5.37 -5.62
C GLY A 47 -1.29 4.94 -5.08
N ALA A 48 -0.34 4.64 -5.96
CA ALA A 48 1.03 4.27 -5.58
C ALA A 48 1.79 5.44 -4.92
N ALA A 49 1.60 6.66 -5.39
CA ALA A 49 2.20 7.85 -4.78
C ALA A 49 1.65 8.11 -3.38
N PHE A 50 0.34 7.91 -3.18
CA PHE A 50 -0.28 7.99 -1.87
C PHE A 50 0.30 6.94 -0.91
N ASP A 51 0.50 5.72 -1.40
CA ASP A 51 1.12 4.62 -0.63
C ASP A 51 2.55 4.94 -0.16
N TYR A 52 3.36 5.65 -0.97
CA TYR A 52 4.63 6.23 -0.49
C TYR A 52 4.41 7.29 0.61
N ARG A 53 3.56 8.29 0.36
CA ARG A 53 3.38 9.43 1.28
C ARG A 53 2.79 9.03 2.62
N VAL A 54 1.83 8.11 2.64
CA VAL A 54 1.20 7.64 3.88
C VAL A 54 2.19 6.85 4.73
N ARG A 55 3.10 6.07 4.14
CA ARG A 55 4.18 5.40 4.89
C ARG A 55 5.16 6.41 5.50
N TYR A 56 5.43 7.52 4.81
CA TYR A 56 6.21 8.63 5.39
C TYR A 56 5.54 9.33 6.59
N LEU A 57 4.24 9.11 6.85
CA LEU A 57 3.63 9.53 8.12
C LEU A 57 4.10 8.68 9.30
N PHE A 58 4.53 7.44 9.07
CA PHE A 58 4.95 6.52 10.13
C PHE A 58 6.47 6.45 10.24
N THR A 59 7.17 6.33 9.11
CA THR A 59 8.62 6.12 9.10
C THR A 59 9.28 6.64 7.84
N ILE A 60 10.54 7.08 7.96
CA ILE A 60 11.35 7.49 6.83
C ILE A 60 12.05 6.26 6.25
N THR A 61 11.59 5.81 5.09
CA THR A 61 12.30 4.80 4.30
C THR A 61 13.33 5.49 3.39
N PRO A 62 14.62 5.09 3.48
CA PRO A 62 15.66 5.61 2.60
C PRO A 62 15.36 5.33 1.12
N PRO A 63 15.57 6.29 0.20
CA PRO A 63 15.19 6.13 -1.21
C PRO A 63 15.80 4.91 -1.91
N GLU A 64 17.01 4.49 -1.51
CA GLU A 64 17.69 3.32 -2.06
C GLU A 64 17.04 1.98 -1.68
N ARG A 65 16.17 1.98 -0.65
CA ARG A 65 15.40 0.79 -0.22
C ARG A 65 13.99 0.74 -0.82
N LEU A 66 13.58 1.77 -1.56
CA LEU A 66 12.27 1.81 -2.20
C LEU A 66 12.26 0.96 -3.47
N VAL A 67 11.10 0.41 -3.82
CA VAL A 67 10.90 -0.32 -5.09
C VAL A 67 11.20 0.58 -6.30
N ALA A 68 10.97 1.89 -6.16
CA ALA A 68 11.37 2.88 -7.14
C ALA A 68 12.87 2.79 -7.54
N ALA A 69 13.78 2.44 -6.62
CA ALA A 69 15.20 2.27 -6.94
C ALA A 69 15.43 1.11 -7.92
N SER A 70 14.71 -0.01 -7.72
CA SER A 70 14.72 -1.14 -8.66
C SER A 70 14.16 -0.75 -10.04
N GLY A 71 13.17 0.14 -10.06
CA GLY A 71 12.57 0.65 -11.31
C GLY A 71 13.46 1.62 -12.08
N ALA A 72 14.31 2.39 -11.40
CA ALA A 72 15.31 3.23 -12.05
C ALA A 72 16.35 2.38 -12.82
N ALA A 73 16.81 1.29 -12.19
CA ALA A 73 17.82 0.38 -12.71
C ALA A 73 19.04 1.13 -13.27
N ARG A 74 19.80 0.50 -14.18
CA ARG A 74 20.94 1.15 -14.85
C ARG A 74 20.53 2.30 -15.77
N GLN A 75 19.30 2.29 -16.28
CA GLN A 75 18.85 3.25 -17.27
C GLN A 75 18.71 4.67 -16.69
N PHE A 76 18.20 4.77 -15.46
CA PHE A 76 17.94 6.05 -14.81
C PHE A 76 18.75 6.24 -13.52
N GLU A 77 19.81 5.46 -13.33
CA GLU A 77 20.63 5.41 -12.11
C GLU A 77 21.07 6.81 -11.65
N VAL A 78 21.59 7.63 -12.57
CA VAL A 78 22.12 8.97 -12.24
C VAL A 78 20.99 9.95 -11.88
N ALA A 79 19.93 10.00 -12.68
CA ALA A 79 18.75 10.82 -12.38
C ALA A 79 18.10 10.41 -11.05
N TYR A 80 17.94 9.10 -10.79
CA TYR A 80 17.40 8.61 -9.54
C TYR A 80 18.30 8.94 -8.35
N ALA A 81 19.63 8.85 -8.49
CA ALA A 81 20.57 9.27 -7.45
C ALA A 81 20.41 10.76 -7.10
N ASN A 82 20.18 11.62 -8.09
CA ASN A 82 19.89 13.05 -7.86
C ASN A 82 18.58 13.24 -7.08
N LEU A 83 17.52 12.53 -7.45
CA LEU A 83 16.22 12.53 -6.76
C LEU A 83 16.36 12.03 -5.32
N ALA A 84 16.99 10.87 -5.13
CA ALA A 84 17.23 10.25 -3.84
C ALA A 84 18.01 11.17 -2.90
N ALA A 85 19.09 11.78 -3.39
CA ALA A 85 19.89 12.69 -2.59
C ALA A 85 19.09 13.93 -2.13
N GLN A 86 18.23 14.49 -2.98
CA GLN A 86 17.39 15.62 -2.59
C GLN A 86 16.23 15.20 -1.68
N LEU A 87 15.60 14.06 -1.93
CA LEU A 87 14.54 13.52 -1.07
C LEU A 87 15.06 13.24 0.34
N THR A 88 16.25 12.65 0.49
CA THR A 88 16.88 12.40 1.80
C THR A 88 17.11 13.70 2.57
N ARG A 89 17.57 14.77 1.91
CA ARG A 89 17.71 16.09 2.54
C ARG A 89 16.34 16.66 2.91
N PHE A 90 15.39 16.60 1.99
CA PHE A 90 14.03 17.10 2.19
C PHE A 90 13.35 16.46 3.40
N THR A 91 13.40 15.13 3.55
CA THR A 91 12.79 14.43 4.68
C THR A 91 13.51 14.68 6.00
N ALA A 92 14.84 14.89 5.97
CA ALA A 92 15.61 15.30 7.13
C ALA A 92 15.25 16.72 7.61
N ASP A 93 15.00 17.65 6.68
CA ASP A 93 14.71 19.04 7.01
C ASP A 93 13.25 19.28 7.43
N ASN A 94 12.31 18.48 6.90
CA ASN A 94 10.88 18.73 7.07
C ASN A 94 10.15 17.74 8.00
N HIS A 95 10.77 16.62 8.37
CA HIS A 95 10.23 15.63 9.32
C HIS A 95 8.77 15.20 9.03
N PRO A 96 8.51 14.43 7.95
CA PRO A 96 7.15 14.14 7.46
C PRO A 96 6.32 13.16 8.33
N CYS A 97 6.89 12.64 9.43
CA CYS A 97 6.25 11.69 10.32
C CYS A 97 5.29 12.36 11.30
N GLY A 98 4.17 11.69 11.60
CA GLY A 98 3.24 12.04 12.67
C GLY A 98 2.35 13.27 12.44
N ASN A 99 2.68 14.14 11.49
CA ASN A 99 1.90 15.35 11.22
C ASN A 99 2.03 15.82 9.76
N LEU A 100 1.18 16.78 9.37
CA LEU A 100 1.34 17.54 8.14
C LEU A 100 2.46 18.58 8.29
N MET A 101 3.23 18.73 7.22
CA MET A 101 4.16 19.82 7.03
C MET A 101 3.44 21.09 6.53
N SER A 102 4.20 22.15 6.25
CA SER A 102 3.65 23.30 5.53
C SER A 102 3.02 22.87 4.19
N ILE A 103 2.01 23.61 3.72
CA ILE A 103 1.32 23.28 2.45
C ILE A 103 2.29 23.15 1.25
N ASN A 104 3.36 23.95 1.24
CA ASN A 104 4.39 23.90 0.20
C ASN A 104 5.24 22.64 0.33
N ALA A 105 5.63 22.27 1.55
CA ALA A 105 6.39 21.05 1.81
C ALA A 105 5.56 19.79 1.51
N GLU A 106 4.27 19.76 1.86
CA GLU A 106 3.38 18.65 1.48
C GLU A 106 3.24 18.52 -0.04
N ALA A 107 3.08 19.64 -0.74
CA ALA A 107 3.02 19.63 -2.20
C ALA A 107 4.36 19.18 -2.82
N GLU A 108 5.50 19.50 -2.22
CA GLU A 108 6.81 19.04 -2.69
C GLU A 108 7.01 17.53 -2.44
N LEU A 109 6.69 17.04 -1.24
CA LEU A 109 6.75 15.60 -0.94
C LEU A 109 5.77 14.79 -1.78
N ALA A 110 4.58 15.33 -2.08
CA ALA A 110 3.64 14.71 -3.01
C ALA A 110 4.25 14.56 -4.42
N ARG A 111 5.04 15.53 -4.90
CA ARG A 111 5.77 15.40 -6.17
C ARG A 111 6.84 14.31 -6.11
N TYR A 112 7.61 14.23 -5.02
CA TYR A 112 8.57 13.14 -4.84
C TYR A 112 7.87 11.78 -4.89
N CYS A 113 6.79 11.61 -4.12
CA CYS A 113 6.02 10.36 -4.09
C CYS A 113 5.42 10.01 -5.46
N TYR A 114 4.98 11.01 -6.23
CA TYR A 114 4.51 10.80 -7.59
C TYR A 114 5.62 10.31 -8.53
N VAL A 115 6.81 10.90 -8.47
CA VAL A 115 7.96 10.45 -9.25
C VAL A 115 8.41 9.05 -8.84
N LEU A 116 8.44 8.75 -7.54
CA LEU A 116 8.71 7.40 -7.02
C LEU A 116 7.71 6.37 -7.57
N ALA A 117 6.42 6.74 -7.65
CA ALA A 117 5.40 5.88 -8.26
C ALA A 117 5.63 5.64 -9.76
N ILE A 118 6.11 6.64 -10.51
CA ILE A 118 6.49 6.45 -11.92
C ILE A 118 7.65 5.46 -12.03
N TYR A 119 8.70 5.62 -11.21
CA TYR A 119 9.82 4.67 -11.20
C TYR A 119 9.37 3.25 -10.83
N GLU A 120 8.59 3.08 -9.77
CA GLU A 120 8.06 1.77 -9.38
C GLU A 120 7.22 1.13 -10.49
N SER A 121 6.46 1.93 -11.24
CA SER A 121 5.66 1.42 -12.35
C SER A 121 6.50 0.79 -13.48
N LEU A 122 7.75 1.27 -13.68
CA LEU A 122 8.70 0.63 -14.61
C LEU A 122 9.09 -0.77 -14.15
N PHE A 123 9.29 -0.96 -12.84
CA PHE A 123 9.60 -2.27 -12.26
C PHE A 123 8.41 -3.23 -12.36
N ARG A 124 7.20 -2.78 -12.00
CA ARG A 124 6.03 -3.66 -11.91
C ARG A 124 5.38 -4.01 -13.24
N ALA A 125 5.38 -3.09 -14.21
CA ALA A 125 4.59 -3.23 -15.44
C ALA A 125 5.40 -3.02 -16.73
N ALA A 126 6.72 -2.78 -16.64
CA ALA A 126 7.58 -2.51 -17.80
C ALA A 126 6.97 -1.46 -18.75
N ILE A 127 6.48 -0.35 -18.20
CA ILE A 127 5.76 0.69 -18.96
C ILE A 127 6.67 1.26 -20.04
N VAL A 128 6.30 1.04 -21.31
CA VAL A 128 7.08 1.44 -22.49
C VAL A 128 7.04 2.96 -22.75
N ASN A 129 6.00 3.66 -22.27
CA ASN A 129 5.78 5.10 -22.51
C ASN A 129 5.82 5.93 -21.22
N SER A 130 6.88 5.79 -20.42
CA SER A 130 7.06 6.59 -19.21
C SER A 130 7.55 8.00 -19.54
N PRO A 131 7.04 9.06 -18.87
CA PRO A 131 7.57 10.42 -19.04
C PRO A 131 9.04 10.56 -18.59
N LEU A 132 9.58 9.56 -17.87
CA LEU A 132 11.02 9.51 -17.56
C LEU A 132 11.89 9.41 -18.82
N TYR A 133 11.38 8.87 -19.93
CA TYR A 133 12.14 8.75 -21.19
C TYR A 133 12.39 10.10 -21.88
N ASP A 134 11.63 11.14 -21.54
CA ASP A 134 11.84 12.50 -22.05
C ASP A 134 12.92 13.27 -21.26
N LEU A 135 13.36 12.71 -20.13
CA LEU A 135 14.39 13.31 -19.29
C LEU A 135 15.79 12.96 -19.79
N ARG A 136 16.73 13.87 -19.51
CA ARG A 136 18.16 13.60 -19.65
C ARG A 136 18.60 12.50 -18.67
N TYR A 137 19.66 11.78 -19.04
CA TYR A 137 20.24 10.74 -18.19
C TYR A 137 20.64 11.24 -16.78
N ASP A 138 21.05 12.51 -16.69
CA ASP A 138 21.50 13.20 -15.49
C ASP A 138 20.49 14.24 -14.98
N ALA A 139 19.21 14.09 -15.34
CA ALA A 139 18.16 15.02 -14.93
C ALA A 139 18.23 15.29 -13.42
N SER A 140 18.15 16.58 -13.08
CA SER A 140 18.04 17.03 -11.72
C SER A 140 16.73 16.54 -11.10
N ALA A 141 16.70 16.51 -9.78
CA ALA A 141 15.48 16.21 -9.05
C ALA A 141 14.36 17.22 -9.38
N ASN A 142 14.65 18.52 -9.52
CA ASN A 142 13.65 19.51 -9.93
C ASN A 142 13.03 19.23 -11.31
N GLU A 143 13.84 18.81 -12.29
CA GLU A 143 13.32 18.40 -13.61
C GLU A 143 12.41 17.18 -13.50
N GLN A 144 12.74 16.22 -12.62
CA GLN A 144 11.89 15.05 -12.36
C GLN A 144 10.60 15.42 -11.62
N LEU A 145 10.65 16.27 -10.60
CA LEU A 145 9.47 16.72 -9.85
C LEU A 145 8.47 17.48 -10.74
N ALA A 146 8.95 18.10 -11.82
CA ALA A 146 8.09 18.75 -12.82
C ALA A 146 7.21 17.75 -13.61
N LEU A 147 7.51 16.44 -13.56
CA LEU A 147 6.66 15.41 -14.18
C LEU A 147 5.34 15.19 -13.44
N ALA A 148 5.22 15.63 -12.19
CA ALA A 148 4.01 15.47 -11.39
C ALA A 148 2.94 16.51 -11.78
N PRO A 149 1.79 16.10 -12.36
CA PRO A 149 0.76 17.04 -12.77
C PRO A 149 0.18 17.81 -11.57
N PRO A 150 -0.12 19.12 -11.69
CA PRO A 150 -0.67 19.92 -10.59
C PRO A 150 -1.94 19.32 -9.97
N ALA A 151 -2.84 18.77 -10.79
CA ALA A 151 -4.05 18.09 -10.32
C ALA A 151 -3.74 16.86 -9.46
N ALA A 152 -2.72 16.06 -9.83
CA ALA A 152 -2.31 14.90 -9.05
C ALA A 152 -1.67 15.31 -7.72
N VAL A 153 -0.89 16.40 -7.70
CA VAL A 153 -0.29 16.94 -6.48
C VAL A 153 -1.38 17.45 -5.52
N ALA A 154 -2.33 18.25 -6.00
CA ALA A 154 -3.43 18.74 -5.18
C ALA A 154 -4.29 17.61 -4.60
N ASP A 155 -4.49 16.56 -5.39
CA ASP A 155 -5.21 15.36 -4.99
C ASP A 155 -4.46 14.59 -3.89
N LEU A 156 -3.16 14.35 -4.07
CA LEU A 156 -2.31 13.70 -3.07
C LEU A 156 -2.29 14.47 -1.74
N VAL A 157 -2.12 15.80 -1.78
CA VAL A 157 -2.16 16.65 -0.58
C VAL A 157 -3.49 16.49 0.16
N SER A 158 -4.61 16.44 -0.57
CA SER A 158 -5.95 16.25 0.02
C SER A 158 -6.10 14.88 0.68
N LEU A 159 -5.66 13.81 0.01
CA LEU A 159 -5.67 12.46 0.58
C LEU A 159 -4.82 12.35 1.85
N CYS A 160 -3.65 12.99 1.85
CA CYS A 160 -2.73 12.94 2.98
C CYS A 160 -3.24 13.75 4.17
N GLY A 161 -3.87 14.90 3.91
CA GLY A 161 -4.54 15.67 4.95
C GLY A 161 -5.59 14.85 5.70
N ALA A 162 -6.39 14.08 4.98
CA ALA A 162 -7.37 13.20 5.61
C ALA A 162 -6.74 12.00 6.32
N ALA A 163 -5.66 11.44 5.77
CA ALA A 163 -4.94 10.33 6.39
C ALA A 163 -4.32 10.71 7.74
N VAL A 164 -3.77 11.92 7.86
CA VAL A 164 -3.23 12.41 9.14
C VAL A 164 -4.29 12.48 10.22
N ILE A 165 -5.50 12.92 9.87
CA ILE A 165 -6.61 13.00 10.82
C ILE A 165 -7.05 11.59 11.23
N GLU A 166 -7.35 10.74 10.24
CA GLU A 166 -7.96 9.43 10.47
C GLU A 166 -7.00 8.44 11.14
N LEU A 167 -5.70 8.50 10.79
CA LEU A 167 -4.67 7.59 11.32
C LEU A 167 -3.90 8.18 12.51
N SER A 168 -4.26 9.37 12.99
CA SER A 168 -3.55 10.08 14.09
C SER A 168 -3.25 9.19 15.30
N GLN A 169 -4.22 8.36 15.72
CA GLN A 169 -4.09 7.45 16.87
C GLN A 169 -3.09 6.30 16.66
N GLN A 170 -2.61 6.10 15.43
CA GLN A 170 -1.69 5.02 15.07
C GLN A 170 -0.22 5.47 15.04
N PHE A 171 0.07 6.77 14.97
CA PHE A 171 1.43 7.26 14.70
C PHE A 171 2.44 7.03 15.82
N ASP A 172 2.00 7.02 17.08
CA ASP A 172 2.88 6.81 18.24
C ASP A 172 3.12 5.33 18.58
N LYS A 173 2.61 4.43 17.74
CA LYS A 173 2.60 3.00 18.02
C LYS A 173 3.76 2.27 17.31
N PRO A 174 4.21 1.11 17.84
CA PRO A 174 5.20 0.28 17.15
C PRO A 174 4.71 -0.07 15.74
N MET A 175 5.57 0.13 14.74
CA MET A 175 5.18 -0.03 13.35
C MET A 175 6.23 -0.71 12.50
N ILE A 176 5.77 -1.45 11.49
CA ILE A 176 6.58 -2.11 10.48
C ILE A 176 5.97 -1.75 9.12
N ALA A 177 6.72 -1.02 8.30
CA ALA A 177 6.35 -0.75 6.92
C ALA A 177 6.83 -1.92 6.04
N ASN A 178 5.99 -2.36 5.10
CA ASN A 178 6.32 -3.42 4.14
C ASN A 178 6.85 -4.70 4.81
N PRO A 179 6.10 -5.29 5.76
CA PRO A 179 6.54 -6.53 6.39
C PRO A 179 6.73 -7.62 5.34
N THR A 180 7.82 -8.37 5.49
CA THR A 180 8.06 -9.60 4.72
C THR A 180 7.67 -10.79 5.58
N PHE A 181 6.86 -11.68 5.03
CA PHE A 181 6.44 -12.89 5.73
C PHE A 181 7.31 -14.07 5.29
N LEU A 182 7.43 -15.08 6.16
CA LEU A 182 8.14 -16.31 5.81
C LEU A 182 7.55 -16.98 4.55
N GLY A 183 6.23 -16.89 4.37
CA GLY A 183 5.53 -17.39 3.19
C GLY A 183 5.56 -16.46 1.97
N SER A 184 6.10 -15.24 2.04
CA SER A 184 6.05 -14.29 0.91
C SER A 184 6.65 -14.87 -0.37
N ASN A 185 7.74 -15.63 -0.27
CA ASN A 185 8.39 -16.25 -1.43
C ASN A 185 7.54 -17.36 -2.07
N ASP A 186 6.71 -18.05 -1.29
CA ASP A 186 5.87 -19.17 -1.78
C ASP A 186 4.76 -18.68 -2.74
N VAL A 187 4.48 -17.38 -2.74
CA VAL A 187 3.49 -16.74 -3.63
C VAL A 187 4.13 -15.79 -4.65
N GLY A 188 5.46 -15.80 -4.79
CA GLY A 188 6.19 -14.94 -5.71
C GLY A 188 6.38 -13.49 -5.22
N GLY A 189 6.25 -13.26 -3.92
CA GLY A 189 6.25 -11.95 -3.28
C GLY A 189 4.89 -11.59 -2.69
N ALA A 190 4.91 -10.98 -1.50
CA ALA A 190 3.72 -10.47 -0.83
C ALA A 190 4.07 -9.16 -0.14
N ASP A 191 3.47 -8.08 -0.62
CA ASP A 191 3.74 -6.70 -0.20
C ASP A 191 2.53 -6.21 0.62
N ALA A 192 2.49 -6.51 1.92
CA ALA A 192 1.53 -5.84 2.80
C ALA A 192 2.03 -4.44 3.13
N ASP A 193 1.13 -3.49 3.41
CA ASP A 193 1.54 -2.10 3.54
C ASP A 193 2.13 -1.80 4.92
N LEU A 194 1.38 -2.09 5.98
CA LEU A 194 1.73 -1.71 7.35
C LEU A 194 1.34 -2.80 8.36
N ILE A 195 2.16 -2.97 9.39
CA ILE A 195 1.73 -3.52 10.67
C ILE A 195 1.92 -2.42 11.71
N VAL A 196 0.86 -2.06 12.42
CA VAL A 196 0.90 -1.07 13.51
C VAL A 196 0.25 -1.68 14.74
N ASP A 197 1.01 -1.84 15.83
CA ASP A 197 0.48 -2.37 17.12
C ASP A 197 -0.33 -3.65 16.92
N ASN A 198 0.31 -4.65 16.30
CA ASN A 198 -0.28 -5.95 16.01
C ASN A 198 -1.50 -5.91 15.05
N CYS A 199 -1.82 -4.75 14.46
CA CYS A 199 -2.81 -4.62 13.40
C CYS A 199 -2.13 -4.63 12.02
N LEU A 200 -2.43 -5.64 11.20
CA LEU A 200 -2.06 -5.66 9.79
C LEU A 200 -3.03 -4.76 9.02
N ILE A 201 -2.50 -3.73 8.35
CA ILE A 201 -3.28 -2.72 7.66
C ILE A 201 -2.92 -2.73 6.17
N ASP A 202 -3.94 -2.85 5.33
CA ASP A 202 -3.85 -2.66 3.88
C ASP A 202 -4.50 -1.33 3.48
N ILE A 203 -3.82 -0.57 2.63
CA ILE A 203 -4.16 0.78 2.21
C ILE A 203 -4.73 0.74 0.81
N LYS A 204 -5.90 1.34 0.64
CA LYS A 204 -6.60 1.32 -0.62
C LYS A 204 -6.98 2.73 -1.08
N THR A 205 -6.40 3.12 -2.21
CA THR A 205 -6.72 4.37 -2.91
C THR A 205 -7.62 4.09 -4.09
N THR A 206 -8.91 3.81 -3.82
CA THR A 206 -9.89 3.46 -4.85
C THR A 206 -11.18 4.28 -4.73
N LYS A 207 -11.79 4.57 -5.88
CA LYS A 207 -13.15 5.15 -5.95
C LYS A 207 -14.25 4.10 -5.79
N SER A 208 -13.90 2.82 -5.70
CA SER A 208 -14.85 1.73 -5.52
C SER A 208 -15.56 1.83 -4.16
N ARG A 209 -16.89 1.66 -4.18
CA ARG A 209 -17.72 1.57 -2.95
C ARG A 209 -17.91 0.13 -2.47
N SER A 210 -17.28 -0.83 -3.15
CA SER A 210 -17.32 -2.24 -2.78
C SER A 210 -15.91 -2.77 -2.65
N LEU A 211 -15.65 -3.42 -1.52
CA LEU A 211 -14.54 -4.34 -1.37
C LEU A 211 -14.85 -5.60 -2.19
N ASP A 212 -14.00 -5.97 -3.12
CA ASP A 212 -14.13 -7.27 -3.77
C ASP A 212 -13.58 -8.39 -2.87
N ARG A 213 -13.92 -9.64 -3.19
CA ARG A 213 -13.45 -10.79 -2.42
C ARG A 213 -11.94 -10.97 -2.53
N GLU A 214 -11.34 -10.54 -3.64
CA GLU A 214 -9.89 -10.61 -3.84
C GLU A 214 -9.15 -9.77 -2.80
N THR A 215 -9.62 -8.54 -2.57
CA THR A 215 -9.04 -7.63 -1.60
C THR A 215 -9.16 -8.19 -0.18
N ALA A 216 -10.31 -8.78 0.17
CA ALA A 216 -10.48 -9.46 1.46
C ALA A 216 -9.50 -10.64 1.61
N TYR A 217 -9.36 -11.48 0.58
CA TYR A 217 -8.41 -12.60 0.60
C TYR A 217 -6.96 -12.17 0.56
N GLN A 218 -6.63 -11.02 -0.03
CA GLN A 218 -5.29 -10.47 0.00
C GLN A 218 -4.88 -10.15 1.45
N LEU A 219 -5.71 -9.40 2.18
CA LEU A 219 -5.44 -9.03 3.57
C LEU A 219 -5.33 -10.28 4.48
N VAL A 220 -6.25 -11.24 4.33
CA VAL A 220 -6.15 -12.52 5.06
C VAL A 220 -4.94 -13.33 4.60
N GLY A 221 -4.60 -13.30 3.32
CA GLY A 221 -3.44 -13.98 2.77
C GLY A 221 -2.16 -13.55 3.46
N TYR A 222 -1.94 -12.25 3.60
CA TYR A 222 -0.80 -11.69 4.35
C TYR A 222 -0.73 -12.21 5.79
N LEU A 223 -1.85 -12.22 6.52
CA LEU A 223 -1.93 -12.84 7.86
C LEU A 223 -1.50 -14.32 7.85
N LEU A 224 -1.94 -15.08 6.86
CA LEU A 224 -1.66 -16.51 6.76
C LEU A 224 -0.24 -16.82 6.29
N LEU A 225 0.42 -15.91 5.56
CA LEU A 225 1.83 -16.06 5.17
C LEU A 225 2.80 -15.87 6.35
N ASP A 226 2.35 -15.22 7.44
CA ASP A 226 3.04 -15.20 8.73
C ASP A 226 2.93 -16.57 9.44
N TYR A 227 3.49 -17.62 8.83
CA TYR A 227 3.30 -19.01 9.25
C TYR A 227 3.63 -19.27 10.72
N LYS A 228 4.61 -18.55 11.27
CA LYS A 228 5.11 -18.74 12.63
C LYS A 228 4.52 -17.76 13.63
N ASN A 229 3.56 -16.92 13.20
CA ASN A 229 3.02 -15.84 14.00
C ASN A 229 4.10 -14.88 14.53
N GLU A 230 5.12 -14.59 13.71
CA GLU A 230 6.28 -13.78 14.08
C GLU A 230 5.88 -12.34 14.41
N TYR A 231 4.88 -11.82 13.70
CA TYR A 231 4.39 -10.46 13.90
C TYR A 231 3.26 -10.37 14.92
N HIS A 232 2.82 -11.51 15.47
CA HIS A 232 1.72 -11.59 16.43
C HIS A 232 0.49 -10.78 15.97
N ILE A 233 0.06 -10.94 14.73
CA ILE A 233 -1.04 -10.14 14.15
C ILE A 233 -2.35 -10.51 14.85
N GLU A 234 -2.96 -9.54 15.54
CA GLU A 234 -4.20 -9.69 16.31
C GLU A 234 -5.39 -9.00 15.64
N ARG A 235 -5.14 -8.04 14.75
CA ARG A 235 -6.17 -7.30 14.04
C ARG A 235 -5.88 -7.21 12.54
N LEU A 236 -6.93 -7.22 11.75
CA LEU A 236 -6.91 -6.92 10.32
C LEU A 236 -7.56 -5.56 10.10
N GLY A 237 -6.99 -4.71 9.26
CA GLY A 237 -7.54 -3.40 8.98
C GLY A 237 -7.39 -2.96 7.52
N PHE A 238 -8.33 -2.12 7.10
CA PHE A 238 -8.21 -1.35 5.87
C PHE A 238 -8.22 0.13 6.19
N TYR A 239 -7.32 0.88 5.55
CA TYR A 239 -7.46 2.33 5.43
C TYR A 239 -7.81 2.70 4.00
N MET A 240 -8.91 3.44 3.82
CA MET A 240 -9.44 3.79 2.50
C MET A 240 -9.20 5.29 2.25
N SER A 241 -8.27 5.66 1.39
CA SER A 241 -7.85 7.07 1.31
C SER A 241 -8.90 8.00 0.69
N ARG A 242 -9.72 7.48 -0.23
CA ARG A 242 -10.77 8.25 -0.93
C ARG A 242 -12.05 8.39 -0.11
N ILE A 243 -12.26 7.48 0.83
CA ILE A 243 -13.33 7.48 1.83
C ILE A 243 -12.59 7.41 3.16
N PRO A 244 -12.01 8.51 3.67
CA PRO A 244 -10.99 8.49 4.73
C PRO A 244 -11.55 7.84 6.00
N ALA A 245 -11.39 6.53 6.06
CA ALA A 245 -12.01 5.66 7.04
C ALA A 245 -11.03 4.52 7.31
N PHE A 246 -10.75 4.31 8.59
CA PHE A 246 -10.02 3.16 9.07
C PHE A 246 -11.00 2.17 9.72
N ILE A 247 -11.05 0.95 9.19
CA ILE A 247 -11.86 -0.13 9.74
C ILE A 247 -10.94 -1.27 10.15
N SER A 248 -11.17 -1.85 11.31
CA SER A 248 -10.44 -3.04 11.74
C SER A 248 -11.29 -4.05 12.48
N TRP A 249 -10.87 -5.31 12.41
CA TRP A 249 -11.50 -6.47 13.04
C TRP A 249 -10.47 -7.25 13.85
N PRO A 250 -10.83 -7.81 15.01
CA PRO A 250 -10.06 -8.90 15.61
C PRO A 250 -9.90 -10.04 14.60
N VAL A 251 -8.69 -10.60 14.52
CA VAL A 251 -8.37 -11.66 13.56
C VAL A 251 -9.27 -12.88 13.76
N ASP A 252 -9.47 -13.32 15.01
CA ASP A 252 -10.26 -14.52 15.30
C ASP A 252 -11.73 -14.32 14.89
N ASP A 253 -12.31 -13.16 15.16
CA ASP A 253 -13.67 -12.81 14.75
C ASP A 253 -13.79 -12.79 13.21
N ALA A 254 -12.83 -12.15 12.54
CA ALA A 254 -12.80 -12.08 11.07
C ALA A 254 -12.73 -13.48 10.44
N ILE A 255 -11.84 -14.34 10.92
CA ILE A 255 -11.69 -15.72 10.41
C ILE A 255 -12.92 -16.56 10.74
N ALA A 256 -13.49 -16.44 11.94
CA ALA A 256 -14.70 -17.16 12.32
C ALA A 256 -15.87 -16.77 11.40
N VAL A 257 -16.09 -15.48 11.15
CA VAL A 257 -17.14 -15.02 10.22
C VAL A 257 -16.88 -15.54 8.81
N MET A 258 -15.66 -15.37 8.29
CA MET A 258 -15.32 -15.75 6.92
C MET A 258 -15.44 -17.26 6.66
N SER A 259 -15.14 -18.09 7.67
CA SER A 259 -15.20 -19.55 7.61
C SER A 259 -16.51 -20.20 8.06
N ASN A 260 -17.48 -19.44 8.57
CA ASN A 260 -18.63 -19.96 9.33
C ASN A 260 -18.23 -20.70 10.63
N GLY A 261 -17.15 -20.28 11.27
CA GLY A 261 -16.63 -20.87 12.50
C GLY A 261 -15.97 -22.24 12.30
N LEU A 262 -15.66 -22.61 11.07
CA LEU A 262 -15.06 -23.91 10.73
C LEU A 262 -13.53 -23.89 10.78
N GLU A 263 -12.92 -22.72 10.77
CA GLU A 263 -11.47 -22.57 10.68
C GLU A 263 -10.92 -21.71 11.82
N THR A 264 -9.65 -21.96 12.15
CA THR A 264 -8.83 -21.13 13.04
C THR A 264 -7.67 -20.54 12.24
N VAL A 265 -7.04 -19.47 12.74
CA VAL A 265 -5.84 -18.90 12.09
C VAL A 265 -4.74 -19.96 11.95
N SER A 266 -4.49 -20.73 13.01
CA SER A 266 -3.45 -21.77 13.02
C SER A 266 -3.73 -22.88 12.00
N SER A 267 -4.97 -23.40 11.96
CA SER A 267 -5.34 -24.44 10.97
C SER A 267 -5.23 -23.95 9.53
N LEU A 268 -5.57 -22.67 9.28
CA LEU A 268 -5.44 -22.06 7.97
C LEU A 268 -3.99 -21.81 7.56
N ARG A 269 -3.13 -21.39 8.48
CA ARG A 269 -1.68 -21.23 8.23
C ARG A 269 -1.04 -22.55 7.83
N GLU A 270 -1.32 -23.62 8.58
CA GLU A 270 -0.83 -24.97 8.26
C GLU A 270 -1.35 -25.48 6.92
N SER A 271 -2.67 -25.33 6.69
CA SER A 271 -3.31 -25.74 5.45
C SER A 271 -2.76 -24.98 4.24
N LEU A 272 -2.61 -23.65 4.35
CA LEU A 272 -2.08 -22.81 3.28
C LEU A 272 -0.64 -23.18 2.95
N LYS A 273 0.21 -23.35 3.98
CA LYS A 273 1.61 -23.75 3.78
C LYS A 273 1.73 -25.10 3.08
N SER A 274 0.94 -26.09 3.53
CA SER A 274 0.92 -27.41 2.89
C SER A 274 0.42 -27.34 1.45
N PHE A 275 -0.60 -26.51 1.19
CA PHE A 275 -1.14 -26.30 -0.15
C PHE A 275 -0.11 -25.67 -1.08
N LEU A 276 0.55 -24.57 -0.67
CA LEU A 276 1.55 -23.89 -1.48
C LEU A 276 2.79 -24.76 -1.74
N SER A 277 3.16 -25.63 -0.80
CA SER A 277 4.24 -26.60 -0.99
C SER A 277 3.92 -27.71 -2.00
N SER A 278 2.66 -27.84 -2.42
CA SER A 278 2.18 -28.87 -3.35
C SER A 278 1.89 -28.35 -4.76
N LEU A 279 1.98 -27.02 -4.97
CA LEU A 279 1.84 -26.37 -6.28
C LEU A 279 3.14 -26.46 -7.08
#